data_AF-A0A432UZ25-F1
#
_entry.id   AF-A0A432UZ25-F1
#
_cell.length_a   1.000
_cell.length_b   1.000
_cell.length_c   1.000
_cell.angle_alpha   90.00
_cell.angle_beta   90.00
_cell.angle_gamma   90.00
#
_symmetry.space_group_name_H-M   'P 1'
#
loop_
_entity.id
_entity.type
_entity.pdbx_description
1 polymer ?
#
loop_
_entity_poly.entity_id
_entity_poly.type
_entity_poly.pdbx_seq_one_letter_code
_entity_poly.pdbx_strand_id
1 'polypeptide(L)'
;MKMNVWVEMIGADGVPQRREVAGVIRDVDGARFEDFGLTLDESKNILRNLQAEFVQFQVDQAGRADRVCMECGRRGIHDYRPRTVHSLFGVCRMRVTRFDGGACRASAGAGRIEALLKGRAIPELERVQAELGSRLSFREAATVLDLFAPAAQSDRRRPLTLPSVLPQTDGRFRVVT
;
A
#
# COMPACT_ATOMS: atom_id res chain seq x y z
N MET A 1 -5.42 -6.04 32.02
CA MET A 1 -5.27 -4.71 31.38
C MET A 1 -5.58 -4.81 29.89
N LYS A 2 -6.17 -3.76 29.30
CA LYS A 2 -6.45 -3.67 27.85
C LYS A 2 -6.03 -2.30 27.31
N MET A 3 -5.39 -2.28 26.15
CA MET A 3 -5.05 -1.08 25.37
C MET A 3 -5.71 -1.18 24.00
N ASN A 4 -6.42 -0.13 23.57
CA ASN A 4 -6.93 -0.02 22.20
C ASN A 4 -6.24 1.14 21.50
N VAL A 5 -5.83 0.92 20.26
CA VAL A 5 -5.19 1.93 19.42
C VAL A 5 -6.18 2.33 18.34
N TRP A 6 -6.51 3.62 18.31
CA TRP A 6 -7.39 4.22 17.33
C TRP A 6 -6.63 5.25 16.53
N VAL A 7 -7.03 5.41 15.27
CA VAL A 7 -6.62 6.55 14.47
C VAL A 7 -7.84 7.35 14.06
N GLU A 8 -7.66 8.66 14.05
CA GLU A 8 -8.62 9.61 13.52
C GLU A 8 -7.99 10.27 12.31
N MET A 9 -8.70 10.20 11.18
CA MET A 9 -8.28 10.79 9.92
C MET A 9 -9.30 11.85 9.52
N ILE A 10 -8.82 13.05 9.23
CA ILE A 10 -9.67 14.19 8.85
C ILE A 10 -9.42 14.49 7.38
N GLY A 11 -10.51 14.48 6.61
CA GLY A 11 -10.47 14.66 5.16
C GLY A 11 -10.54 16.13 4.76
N ALA A 12 -10.58 16.38 3.45
CA ALA A 12 -10.84 17.72 2.93
C ALA A 12 -12.26 18.23 3.26
N ASP A 13 -13.18 17.32 3.61
CA ASP A 13 -14.52 17.63 4.09
C ASP A 13 -14.56 18.03 5.58
N GLY A 14 -13.44 17.95 6.30
CA GLY A 14 -13.34 18.26 7.72
C GLY A 14 -14.04 17.25 8.63
N VAL A 15 -14.61 16.16 8.07
CA VAL A 15 -15.34 15.16 8.85
C VAL A 15 -14.35 14.14 9.41
N PRO A 16 -14.28 13.96 10.75
CA PRO A 16 -13.38 12.99 11.35
C PRO A 16 -13.86 11.56 11.08
N GLN A 17 -12.93 10.69 10.70
CA GLN A 17 -13.16 9.25 10.54
C GLN A 17 -12.25 8.49 11.51
N ARG A 18 -12.87 7.84 12.50
CA ARG A 18 -12.15 7.05 13.50
C ARG A 18 -12.15 5.56 13.13
N ARG A 19 -10.99 4.92 13.22
CA ARG A 19 -10.79 3.48 12.95
C ARG A 19 -9.97 2.85 14.06
N GLU A 20 -10.35 1.66 14.48
CA GLU A 20 -9.52 0.84 15.37
C GLU A 20 -8.42 0.20 14.53
N VAL A 21 -7.17 0.32 14.96
CA VAL A 21 -6.03 -0.31 14.26
C VAL A 21 -5.42 -1.46 15.06
N ALA A 22 -5.64 -1.53 16.37
CA ALA A 22 -5.27 -2.66 17.20
C ALA A 22 -5.94 -2.66 18.58
N GLY A 23 -6.01 -3.85 19.16
CA GLY A 23 -6.27 -4.06 20.58
C GLY A 23 -5.21 -4.99 21.17
N VAL A 24 -4.69 -4.65 22.34
CA VAL A 24 -3.69 -5.42 23.08
C VAL A 24 -4.24 -5.71 24.48
N ILE A 25 -4.17 -6.96 24.91
CA ILE A 25 -4.63 -7.41 26.23
C ILE A 25 -3.44 -8.02 26.95
N ARG A 26 -3.34 -7.73 28.25
CA ARG A 26 -2.33 -8.26 29.16
C ARG A 26 -2.97 -8.69 30.47
N ASP A 27 -2.50 -9.79 31.03
CA ASP A 27 -2.74 -10.13 32.43
C ASP A 27 -1.86 -9.24 33.31
N VAL A 28 -2.43 -8.73 34.41
CA VAL A 28 -1.71 -7.87 35.37
C VAL A 28 -1.26 -8.68 36.56
N ASP A 29 -2.07 -9.65 37.00
CA ASP A 29 -1.84 -10.38 38.24
C ASP A 29 -0.72 -11.42 38.09
N GLY A 30 -0.50 -11.91 36.85
CA GLY A 30 0.60 -12.81 36.49
C GLY A 30 1.70 -12.19 35.63
N ALA A 31 1.80 -10.85 35.54
CA ALA A 31 2.70 -10.18 34.61
C ALA A 31 4.19 -10.48 34.88
N ARG A 32 4.92 -10.85 33.83
CA ARG A 32 6.39 -11.03 33.84
C ARG A 32 7.07 -9.83 33.18
N PHE A 33 8.38 -9.69 33.40
CA PHE A 33 9.15 -8.58 32.81
C PHE A 33 9.08 -8.54 31.27
N GLU A 34 8.96 -9.70 30.61
CA GLU A 34 8.81 -9.80 29.15
C GLU A 34 7.45 -9.32 28.62
N ASP A 35 6.44 -9.19 29.49
CA ASP A 35 5.10 -8.73 29.11
C ASP A 35 4.98 -7.20 29.04
N PHE A 36 6.01 -6.48 29.48
CA PHE A 36 6.04 -5.02 29.48
C PHE A 36 6.33 -4.46 28.08
N GLY A 37 5.46 -3.55 27.64
CA GLY A 37 5.55 -2.93 26.33
C GLY A 37 4.88 -3.74 25.23
N LEU A 38 5.09 -3.29 23.99
CA LEU A 38 4.62 -4.00 22.81
C LEU A 38 5.63 -5.07 22.42
N THR A 39 5.12 -6.24 22.03
CA THR A 39 5.95 -7.20 21.32
C THR A 39 6.30 -6.65 19.94
N LEU A 40 7.34 -7.20 19.31
CA LEU A 40 7.70 -6.86 17.95
C LEU A 40 6.56 -7.16 16.97
N ASP A 41 5.85 -8.27 17.16
CA ASP A 41 4.72 -8.66 16.33
C ASP A 41 3.53 -7.73 16.50
N GLU A 42 3.21 -7.31 17.72
CA GLU A 42 2.17 -6.32 17.96
C GLU A 42 2.50 -4.99 17.32
N SER A 43 3.75 -4.52 17.48
CA SER A 43 4.23 -3.28 16.87
C SER A 43 4.13 -3.34 15.34
N LYS A 44 4.55 -4.46 14.73
CA LYS A 44 4.43 -4.69 13.30
C LYS A 44 2.96 -4.72 12.84
N ASN A 45 2.08 -5.34 13.61
CA ASN A 45 0.65 -5.41 13.28
C ASN A 45 -0.03 -4.05 13.37
N ILE A 46 0.26 -3.27 14.42
CA ILE A 46 -0.23 -1.89 14.58
C ILE A 46 0.20 -1.04 13.39
N LEU A 47 1.50 -1.04 13.05
CA LEU A 47 2.03 -0.25 11.93
C LEU A 47 1.44 -0.69 10.58
N ARG A 48 1.24 -1.99 10.37
CA ARG A 48 0.62 -2.53 9.16
C ARG A 48 -0.82 -2.07 8.99
N ASN A 49 -1.61 -2.16 10.05
CA ASN A 49 -3.02 -1.76 10.02
C ASN A 49 -3.15 -0.25 9.84
N LEU A 50 -2.33 0.52 10.57
CA LEU A 50 -2.24 1.96 10.41
C LEU A 50 -1.94 2.37 8.97
N GLN A 51 -0.91 1.77 8.38
CA GLN A 51 -0.52 2.05 7.01
C GLN A 51 -1.64 1.71 6.01
N ALA A 52 -2.31 0.58 6.18
CA ALA A 52 -3.40 0.16 5.30
C ALA A 52 -4.59 1.12 5.35
N GLU A 53 -5.03 1.48 6.57
CA GLU A 53 -6.14 2.43 6.78
C GLU A 53 -5.80 3.81 6.20
N PHE A 54 -4.59 4.31 6.46
CA PHE A 54 -4.19 5.64 6.01
C PHE A 54 -4.06 5.72 4.49
N VAL A 55 -3.47 4.71 3.85
CA VAL A 55 -3.35 4.69 2.38
C VAL A 55 -4.72 4.58 1.71
N GLN A 56 -5.63 3.74 2.21
CA GLN A 56 -6.99 3.68 1.66
C GLN A 56 -7.70 5.02 1.84
N PHE A 57 -7.56 5.66 3.00
CA PHE A 57 -8.12 6.99 3.24
C PHE A 57 -7.59 8.02 2.24
N GLN A 58 -6.27 8.07 2.00
CA GLN A 58 -5.68 8.96 0.98
C GLN A 58 -6.23 8.69 -0.42
N VAL A 59 -6.40 7.41 -0.79
CA VAL A 59 -6.97 7.01 -2.08
C VAL A 59 -8.41 7.49 -2.23
N ASP A 60 -9.21 7.34 -1.18
CA ASP A 60 -10.59 7.82 -1.18
C ASP A 60 -10.65 9.35 -1.29
N GLN A 61 -9.80 10.07 -0.55
CA GLN A 61 -9.76 11.53 -0.60
C GLN A 61 -9.39 12.05 -1.98
N ALA A 62 -8.35 11.52 -2.62
CA ALA A 62 -8.02 11.99 -3.95
C ALA A 62 -9.01 11.49 -5.02
N GLY A 63 -9.65 10.33 -4.82
CA GLY A 63 -10.79 9.93 -5.64
C GLY A 63 -11.96 10.93 -5.54
N ARG A 64 -12.26 11.46 -4.36
CA ARG A 64 -13.27 12.53 -4.21
C ARG A 64 -12.84 13.81 -4.93
N ALA A 65 -11.59 14.22 -4.79
CA ALA A 65 -11.05 15.40 -5.47
C ALA A 65 -11.10 15.24 -7.00
N ASP A 66 -10.69 14.08 -7.51
CA ASP A 66 -10.75 13.74 -8.92
C ASP A 66 -12.20 13.74 -9.42
N ARG A 67 -13.19 13.41 -8.60
CA ARG A 67 -14.60 13.38 -9.04
C ARG A 67 -15.14 14.74 -9.47
N VAL A 68 -14.55 15.84 -9.03
CA VAL A 68 -14.98 17.20 -9.41
C VAL A 68 -14.40 17.55 -10.78
N CYS A 69 -15.26 17.95 -11.71
CA CYS A 69 -14.86 18.43 -13.03
C CYS A 69 -15.38 19.85 -13.26
N MET A 70 -14.52 20.74 -13.74
CA MET A 70 -14.90 22.15 -13.99
C MET A 70 -15.90 22.30 -15.15
N GLU A 71 -15.95 21.33 -16.08
CA GLU A 71 -16.81 21.41 -17.27
C GLU A 71 -18.17 20.70 -17.08
N CYS A 72 -18.18 19.51 -16.48
CA CYS A 72 -19.40 18.70 -16.31
C CYS A 72 -19.85 18.55 -14.84
N GLY A 73 -19.20 19.25 -13.92
CA GLY A 73 -19.52 19.25 -12.48
C GLY A 73 -18.99 18.02 -11.75
N ARG A 74 -19.58 16.84 -12.01
CA ARG A 74 -19.25 15.61 -11.27
C ARG A 74 -19.13 14.40 -12.17
N ARG A 75 -17.98 13.73 -12.11
CA ARG A 75 -17.72 12.50 -12.87
C ARG A 75 -18.51 11.32 -12.29
N GLY A 76 -19.07 10.50 -13.18
CA GLY A 76 -19.63 9.18 -12.87
C GLY A 76 -18.52 8.24 -12.40
N ILE A 77 -18.87 7.32 -11.49
CA ILE A 77 -17.96 6.25 -11.08
C ILE A 77 -18.31 5.03 -11.93
N HIS A 78 -17.33 4.56 -12.69
CA HIS A 78 -17.46 3.38 -13.53
C HIS A 78 -17.40 2.10 -12.71
N ASP A 79 -16.26 1.91 -12.04
CA ASP A 79 -15.94 0.77 -11.19
C ASP A 79 -14.86 1.15 -10.16
N TYR A 80 -14.50 0.20 -9.32
CA TYR A 80 -13.35 0.27 -8.43
C TYR A 80 -12.35 -0.80 -8.82
N ARG A 81 -11.09 -0.42 -9.04
CA ARG A 81 -10.02 -1.38 -9.34
C ARG A 81 -9.15 -1.63 -8.12
N PRO A 82 -8.86 -2.89 -7.77
CA PRO A 82 -7.87 -3.20 -6.75
C PRO A 82 -6.47 -2.82 -7.25
N ARG A 83 -5.69 -2.17 -6.40
CA ARG A 83 -4.27 -1.90 -6.61
C ARG A 83 -3.51 -2.35 -5.37
N THR A 84 -2.28 -2.82 -5.59
CA THR A 84 -1.38 -3.24 -4.52
C THR A 84 -0.07 -2.50 -4.66
N VAL A 85 0.36 -1.86 -3.57
CA VAL A 85 1.66 -1.19 -3.47
C VAL A 85 2.37 -1.68 -2.21
N HIS A 86 3.65 -1.98 -2.33
CA HIS A 86 4.50 -2.37 -1.21
C HIS A 86 5.05 -1.11 -0.51
N SER A 87 4.80 -0.97 0.78
CA SER A 87 5.48 0.02 1.62
C SER A 87 6.42 -0.67 2.59
N LEU A 88 7.25 0.10 3.28
CA LEU A 88 8.08 -0.40 4.37
C LEU A 88 7.24 -0.97 5.52
N PHE A 89 6.04 -0.41 5.72
CA PHE A 89 5.14 -0.74 6.83
C PHE A 89 4.04 -1.74 6.48
N GLY A 90 3.93 -2.18 5.23
CA GLY A 90 3.03 -3.26 4.86
C GLY A 90 2.73 -3.33 3.36
N VAL A 91 2.06 -4.41 2.96
CA VAL A 91 1.44 -4.47 1.63
C VAL A 91 0.13 -3.69 1.70
N CYS A 92 0.07 -2.57 0.96
CA CYS A 92 -1.10 -1.70 0.91
C CYS A 92 -2.00 -2.16 -0.24
N ARG A 93 -3.12 -2.82 0.10
CA ARG A 93 -4.16 -3.17 -0.87
C ARG A 93 -5.24 -2.10 -0.81
N MET A 94 -5.44 -1.42 -1.92
CA MET A 94 -6.36 -0.27 -1.99
C MET A 94 -7.32 -0.41 -3.17
N ARG A 95 -8.51 0.16 -3.01
CA ARG A 95 -9.49 0.27 -4.10
C ARG A 95 -9.39 1.65 -4.71
N VAL A 96 -9.00 1.73 -5.97
CA VAL A 96 -8.88 2.97 -6.73
C VAL A 96 -10.13 3.17 -7.57
N THR A 97 -10.75 4.33 -7.43
CA THR A 97 -11.93 4.73 -8.21
C THR A 97 -11.56 4.93 -9.67
N ARG A 98 -12.31 4.33 -10.58
CA ARG A 98 -12.25 4.66 -12.01
C ARG A 98 -13.47 5.50 -12.37
N PHE A 99 -13.22 6.58 -13.10
CA PHE A 99 -14.28 7.46 -13.55
C PHE A 99 -14.75 7.05 -14.94
N ASP A 100 -16.04 7.26 -15.21
CA ASP A 100 -16.57 7.14 -16.56
C ASP A 100 -15.94 8.22 -17.44
N GLY A 101 -15.55 7.85 -18.66
CA GLY A 101 -15.12 8.78 -19.70
C GLY A 101 -16.31 9.50 -20.31
N GLY A 102 -17.06 10.25 -19.49
CA GLY A 102 -18.26 10.97 -19.91
C GLY A 102 -18.01 11.90 -21.12
N ALA A 103 -19.08 12.50 -21.66
CA ALA A 103 -19.01 13.35 -22.86
C ALA A 103 -17.98 14.52 -22.81
N CYS A 104 -17.47 14.85 -21.62
CA CYS A 104 -16.42 15.83 -21.40
C CYS A 104 -15.03 15.23 -21.74
N ARG A 105 -14.39 15.72 -22.82
CA ARG A 105 -13.02 15.33 -23.19
C ARG A 105 -11.98 15.73 -22.15
N ALA A 106 -12.20 16.80 -21.36
CA ALA A 106 -11.32 17.15 -20.24
C ALA A 106 -11.38 16.14 -19.08
N SER A 107 -12.40 15.28 -19.04
CA SER A 107 -12.53 14.18 -18.09
C SER A 107 -12.06 12.82 -18.62
N ALA A 108 -11.64 12.75 -19.89
CA ALA A 108 -11.14 11.54 -20.53
C ALA A 108 -9.69 11.25 -20.09
N GLY A 109 -9.55 10.59 -18.94
CA GLY A 109 -8.25 10.20 -18.42
C GLY A 109 -8.34 9.44 -17.10
N ALA A 110 -7.31 8.65 -16.80
CA ALA A 110 -7.10 8.06 -15.48
C ALA A 110 -7.09 9.18 -14.41
N GLY A 111 -7.68 8.92 -13.24
CA GLY A 111 -7.60 9.87 -12.11
C GLY A 111 -6.14 10.16 -11.72
N ARG A 112 -5.89 11.29 -11.06
CA ARG A 112 -4.54 11.69 -10.61
C ARG A 112 -3.89 10.58 -9.79
N ILE A 113 -4.68 9.90 -8.95
CA ILE A 113 -4.18 8.77 -8.15
C ILE A 113 -3.82 7.56 -8.98
N GLU A 114 -4.61 7.23 -10.01
CA GLU A 114 -4.28 6.10 -10.88
C GLU A 114 -2.98 6.37 -11.66
N ALA A 115 -2.71 7.64 -12.00
CA ALA A 115 -1.45 8.05 -12.60
C ALA A 115 -0.24 7.97 -11.63
N LEU A 116 -0.46 8.25 -10.33
CA LEU A 116 0.58 8.17 -9.29
C LEU A 116 0.90 6.72 -8.88
N LEU A 117 -0.11 5.84 -8.88
CA LEU A 117 0.02 4.42 -8.48
C LEU A 117 0.55 3.52 -9.61
N LYS A 118 1.50 4.02 -10.41
CA LYS A 118 2.16 3.23 -11.47
C LYS A 118 3.28 2.33 -10.94
N GLY A 119 3.87 2.68 -9.79
CA GLY A 119 4.91 1.90 -9.13
C GLY A 119 4.36 0.70 -8.35
N ARG A 120 5.19 -0.34 -8.17
CA ARG A 120 4.87 -1.49 -7.30
C ARG A 120 5.24 -1.26 -5.85
N ALA A 121 6.18 -0.36 -5.57
CA ALA A 121 6.65 -0.04 -4.23
C ALA A 121 6.65 1.48 -4.00
N ILE A 122 6.50 1.88 -2.74
CA ILE A 122 6.71 3.27 -2.31
C ILE A 122 8.22 3.53 -2.33
N PRO A 123 8.70 4.69 -2.83
CA PRO A 123 10.12 5.01 -2.93
C PRO A 123 10.92 4.86 -1.63
N GLU A 124 10.28 5.04 -0.47
CA GLU A 124 10.91 4.83 0.83
C GLU A 124 11.36 3.38 1.04
N LEU A 125 10.56 2.39 0.64
CA LEU A 125 10.95 0.98 0.72
C LEU A 125 12.16 0.71 -0.20
N GLU A 126 12.13 1.24 -1.42
CA GLU A 126 13.22 1.07 -2.39
C GLU A 126 14.52 1.70 -1.87
N ARG A 127 14.44 2.88 -1.27
CA ARG A 127 15.59 3.56 -0.65
C ARG A 127 16.18 2.75 0.49
N VAL A 128 15.35 2.22 1.40
CA VAL A 128 15.82 1.39 2.52
C VAL A 128 16.45 0.09 2.02
N GLN A 129 15.86 -0.54 1.00
CA GLN A 129 16.44 -1.73 0.37
C GLN A 129 17.79 -1.44 -0.28
N ALA A 130 17.92 -0.31 -0.98
CA ALA A 130 19.18 0.11 -1.59
C ALA A 130 20.25 0.40 -0.53
N GLU A 131 19.89 1.08 0.56
CA GLU A 131 20.79 1.37 1.67
C GLU A 131 21.34 0.07 2.29
N LEU A 132 20.46 -0.87 2.63
CA LEU A 132 20.86 -2.16 3.18
C LEU A 132 21.67 -2.98 2.18
N GLY A 133 21.27 -3.00 0.92
CA GLY A 133 21.97 -3.70 -0.16
C GLY A 133 23.36 -3.13 -0.49
N SER A 134 23.63 -1.87 -0.12
CA SER A 134 24.96 -1.27 -0.26
C SER A 134 25.96 -1.73 0.81
N ARG A 135 25.46 -2.26 1.94
CA ARG A 135 26.27 -2.61 3.13
C ARG A 135 26.27 -4.10 3.45
N LEU A 136 25.23 -4.82 3.04
CA LEU A 136 24.97 -6.20 3.40
C LEU A 136 24.78 -7.05 2.15
N SER A 137 25.01 -8.36 2.26
CA SER A 137 24.55 -9.26 1.21
C SER A 137 23.03 -9.18 1.06
N PHE A 138 22.51 -9.49 -0.12
CA PHE A 138 21.06 -9.50 -0.37
C PHE A 138 20.31 -10.36 0.66
N ARG A 139 20.88 -11.50 1.06
CA ARG A 139 20.28 -12.39 2.05
C ARG A 139 20.22 -11.75 3.44
N GLU A 140 21.29 -11.13 3.89
CA GLU A 140 21.33 -10.45 5.20
C GLU A 140 20.41 -9.23 5.23
N ALA A 141 20.39 -8.42 4.16
CA ALA A 141 19.45 -7.32 4.03
C ALA A 141 17.99 -7.80 4.11
N ALA A 142 17.66 -8.92 3.45
CA ALA A 142 16.35 -9.54 3.55
C ALA A 142 16.03 -10.00 4.98
N THR A 143 16.96 -10.67 5.66
CA THR A 143 16.80 -11.09 7.06
C THR A 143 16.54 -9.91 8.00
N VAL A 144 17.26 -8.79 7.82
CA VAL A 144 17.04 -7.57 8.62
C VAL A 144 15.63 -7.01 8.38
N LEU A 145 15.20 -6.95 7.12
CA LEU A 145 13.85 -6.50 6.79
C LEU A 145 12.79 -7.45 7.36
N ASP A 146 12.97 -8.77 7.29
CA ASP A 146 12.08 -9.76 7.90
C ASP A 146 11.96 -9.56 9.41
N LEU A 147 13.11 -9.31 10.05
CA LEU A 147 13.18 -9.15 11.48
C LEU A 147 12.48 -7.88 11.95
N PHE A 148 12.65 -6.73 11.28
CA PHE A 148 12.17 -5.45 11.81
C PHE A 148 10.98 -4.84 11.07
N ALA A 149 10.90 -5.00 9.74
CA ALA A 149 9.84 -4.37 8.98
C ALA A 149 8.55 -5.23 9.05
N PRO A 150 7.36 -4.60 9.07
CA PRO A 150 6.11 -5.33 8.90
C PRO A 150 5.99 -5.98 7.50
N ALA A 151 6.67 -5.40 6.50
CA ALA A 151 6.56 -5.74 5.09
C ALA A 151 7.74 -6.58 4.59
N ALA A 152 7.86 -7.81 5.06
CA ALA A 152 8.96 -8.64 4.64
C ALA A 152 8.47 -10.08 4.46
N GLN A 153 8.34 -10.43 3.17
CA GLN A 153 8.02 -11.76 2.62
C GLN A 153 6.61 -12.31 2.83
N SER A 154 5.64 -11.81 2.05
CA SER A 154 4.45 -12.63 1.71
C SER A 154 3.80 -12.33 0.35
N ASP A 155 4.52 -11.76 -0.63
CA ASP A 155 3.97 -11.66 -1.99
C ASP A 155 4.94 -12.02 -3.12
N ARG A 156 5.96 -12.85 -2.85
CA ARG A 156 6.77 -13.47 -3.91
C ARG A 156 6.07 -14.67 -4.58
N ARG A 157 4.81 -14.97 -4.27
CA ARG A 157 4.01 -16.03 -4.92
C ARG A 157 3.26 -15.56 -6.16
N ARG A 158 3.74 -14.52 -6.84
CA ARG A 158 3.54 -14.40 -8.28
C ARG A 158 4.91 -14.56 -8.94
N PRO A 159 5.17 -15.63 -9.71
CA PRO A 159 6.39 -15.70 -10.49
C PRO A 159 6.48 -14.44 -11.33
N LEU A 160 7.67 -13.85 -11.35
CA LEU A 160 8.07 -12.90 -12.38
C LEU A 160 7.83 -13.60 -13.71
N THR A 161 6.68 -13.35 -14.36
CA THR A 161 6.57 -13.59 -15.79
C THR A 161 7.50 -12.59 -16.44
N LEU A 162 8.76 -13.00 -16.57
CA LEU A 162 9.63 -12.51 -17.63
C LEU A 162 8.85 -12.70 -18.94
N PRO A 163 8.86 -11.73 -19.86
CA PRO A 163 8.28 -11.95 -21.18
C PRO A 163 8.93 -13.21 -21.76
N SER A 164 8.10 -14.21 -22.06
CA SER A 164 8.55 -15.43 -22.71
C SER A 164 9.09 -15.04 -24.08
N VAL A 165 10.42 -15.05 -24.21
CA VAL A 165 11.09 -14.93 -25.50
C VAL A 165 10.97 -16.28 -26.17
N LEU A 166 9.94 -16.44 -27.01
CA LEU A 166 9.87 -17.60 -27.90
C LEU A 166 10.87 -17.38 -29.05
N PRO A 167 11.75 -18.35 -29.34
CA PRO A 167 12.59 -18.27 -30.52
C PRO A 167 11.69 -18.34 -31.76
N GLN A 168 11.72 -17.31 -32.60
CA GLN A 168 11.23 -17.42 -33.96
C GLN A 168 12.30 -18.10 -34.80
N THR A 169 11.89 -18.92 -35.75
CA THR A 169 12.74 -19.70 -36.67
C THR A 169 13.68 -18.85 -37.54
N ASP A 170 13.57 -17.52 -37.44
CA ASP A 170 14.17 -16.56 -38.38
C ASP A 170 15.19 -15.63 -37.69
N GLY A 171 15.65 -15.97 -36.47
CA GLY A 171 16.77 -15.29 -35.81
C GLY A 171 16.47 -13.89 -35.27
N ARG A 172 15.20 -13.48 -35.16
CA ARG A 172 14.79 -12.20 -34.55
C ARG A 172 13.95 -12.41 -33.29
N PHE A 173 14.29 -11.69 -32.23
CA PHE A 173 13.53 -11.65 -30.98
C PHE A 173 12.52 -10.50 -31.03
N ARG A 174 11.25 -10.78 -30.73
CA ARG A 174 10.18 -9.78 -30.63
C ARG A 174 9.65 -9.77 -29.21
N VAL A 175 9.71 -8.61 -28.55
CA VAL A 175 9.09 -8.41 -27.23
C VAL A 175 7.58 -8.24 -27.44
N VAL A 176 6.78 -9.13 -26.87
CA VAL A 176 5.32 -9.01 -26.83
C VAL A 176 4.95 -8.37 -25.49
N THR A 177 4.40 -7.16 -25.53
CA THR A 177 3.80 -6.46 -24.37
C THR A 177 2.41 -6.98 -24.06
#